data_AF-A0A535E1W8-F1
#
_entry.id   AF-A0A535E1W8-F1
#
_cell.length_a   1.000
_cell.length_b   1.000
_cell.length_c   1.000
_cell.angle_alpha   90.00
_cell.angle_beta   90.00
_cell.angle_gamma   90.00
#
_symmetry.space_group_name_H-M   'P 1'
#
loop_
_entity.id
_entity.type
_entity.pdbx_description
1 polymer ?
#
loop_
_entity_poly.entity_id
_entity_poly.type
_entity_poly.pdbx_seq_one_letter_code
_entity_poly.pdbx_strand_id
1 'polypeptide(L)'
;MSTRGGVDRTRMRALDRCLQLLEDALADGKVRVDGPLAFRLRHLLGAGGLIPDHRLEGRRIDRVLDDIFTLQARLLGQDEESEVAG
;
A
#
# COMPACT_ATOMS: atom_id res chain seq x y z
N MET A 1 19.22 13.10 -15.51
CA MET A 1 17.90 12.66 -16.02
C MET A 1 17.15 11.99 -14.88
N SER A 2 15.99 12.52 -14.51
CA SER A 2 15.22 12.21 -13.30
C SER A 2 14.70 10.77 -13.27
N THR A 3 15.49 9.83 -12.76
CA THR A 3 15.07 8.42 -12.55
C THR A 3 14.08 8.28 -11.39
N ARG A 4 14.07 9.23 -10.44
CA ARG A 4 13.15 9.25 -9.29
C ARG A 4 11.67 9.23 -9.72
N GLY A 5 11.27 10.13 -10.61
CA GLY A 5 9.87 10.24 -11.04
C GLY A 5 9.32 9.00 -11.76
N GLY A 6 10.19 8.19 -12.39
CA GLY A 6 9.78 6.92 -13.00
C GLY A 6 9.54 5.82 -11.96
N VAL A 7 10.41 5.72 -10.96
CA VAL A 7 10.29 4.74 -9.87
C VAL A 7 9.08 5.04 -8.99
N ASP A 8 8.86 6.32 -8.67
CA ASP A 8 7.73 6.72 -7.83
C ASP A 8 6.40 6.51 -8.55
N ARG A 9 6.35 6.71 -9.88
CA ARG A 9 5.17 6.37 -10.70
C ARG A 9 4.87 4.86 -10.72
N THR A 10 5.89 4.00 -10.76
CA THR A 10 5.70 2.55 -10.67
C THR A 10 5.18 2.13 -9.30
N ARG A 11 5.75 2.69 -8.22
CA ARG A 11 5.29 2.45 -6.84
C ARG A 11 3.84 2.90 -6.64
N MET A 12 3.49 4.09 -7.13
CA MET A 12 2.14 4.62 -7.04
C MET A 12 1.12 3.69 -7.71
N ARG A 13 1.42 3.25 -8.95
CA ARG A 13 0.56 2.30 -9.67
C ARG A 13 0.40 0.96 -8.94
N ALA A 14 1.43 0.49 -8.27
CA ALA A 14 1.35 -0.73 -7.46
C ALA A 14 0.42 -0.54 -6.26
N LEU A 15 0.51 0.60 -5.58
CA LEU A 15 -0.33 0.95 -4.44
C LEU A 15 -1.79 1.14 -4.84
N ASP A 16 -2.07 1.84 -5.95
CA ASP A 16 -3.43 2.02 -6.48
C ASP A 16 -4.13 0.68 -6.77
N ARG A 17 -3.39 -0.29 -7.34
CA ARG A 17 -3.91 -1.64 -7.58
C ARG A 17 -4.16 -2.43 -6.31
N CYS A 18 -3.34 -2.21 -5.27
CA CYS A 18 -3.57 -2.82 -3.96
C CYS A 18 -4.83 -2.25 -3.30
N LEU A 19 -5.04 -0.94 -3.42
CA LEU A 19 -6.24 -0.23 -2.98
C LEU A 19 -7.50 -0.85 -3.58
N GLN A 20 -7.56 -0.95 -4.91
CA GLN A 20 -8.70 -1.55 -5.60
C GLN A 20 -9.01 -2.97 -5.09
N LEU A 21 -7.98 -3.81 -4.92
CA LEU A 21 -8.16 -5.18 -4.42
C LEU A 21 -8.73 -5.26 -3.00
N LEU A 22 -8.35 -4.31 -2.15
CA LEU A 22 -8.82 -4.24 -0.76
C LEU A 22 -10.24 -3.67 -0.69
N GLU A 23 -10.56 -2.68 -1.51
CA GLU A 23 -11.91 -2.13 -1.64
C GLU A 23 -12.89 -3.16 -2.18
N ASP A 24 -12.52 -3.91 -3.22
CA ASP A 24 -13.31 -5.02 -3.75
C ASP A 24 -13.55 -6.09 -2.66
N ALA A 25 -12.51 -6.41 -1.87
CA ALA A 25 -12.63 -7.34 -0.76
C ALA A 25 -13.57 -6.84 0.35
N LEU A 26 -13.56 -5.54 0.67
CA LEU A 26 -14.51 -4.94 1.59
C LEU A 26 -15.94 -4.98 1.04
N ALA A 27 -16.12 -4.69 -0.25
CA ALA A 27 -17.41 -4.77 -0.93
C ALA A 27 -17.98 -6.20 -0.91
N ASP A 28 -17.10 -7.20 -1.00
CA ASP A 28 -17.43 -8.63 -0.82
C ASP A 28 -17.67 -9.03 0.66
N GLY A 29 -17.60 -8.08 1.59
CA GLY A 29 -17.84 -8.30 3.03
C GLY A 29 -16.66 -8.91 3.80
N LYS A 30 -15.46 -8.98 3.20
CA LYS A 30 -14.27 -9.46 3.90
C LYS A 30 -13.80 -8.43 4.92
N VAL A 31 -13.45 -8.90 6.12
CA VAL A 31 -12.91 -8.05 7.19
C VAL A 31 -11.39 -8.19 7.32
N ARG A 32 -10.86 -9.36 6.93
CA ARG A 32 -9.44 -9.71 7.06
C ARG A 32 -8.88 -10.19 5.73
N VAL A 33 -7.58 -9.98 5.57
CA VAL A 33 -6.81 -10.47 4.44
C VAL A 33 -6.67 -11.98 4.53
N ASP A 34 -7.27 -12.71 3.59
CA ASP A 34 -7.10 -14.16 3.44
C ASP A 34 -5.81 -14.50 2.66
N GLY A 35 -5.48 -15.79 2.58
CA GLY A 35 -4.28 -16.26 1.85
C GLY A 35 -4.23 -15.80 0.39
N PRO A 36 -5.30 -16.00 -0.41
CA PRO A 36 -5.35 -15.52 -1.79
C PRO A 36 -5.17 -14.00 -1.93
N LEU A 37 -5.81 -13.20 -1.07
CA LEU A 37 -5.69 -11.74 -1.09
C LEU A 37 -4.27 -11.31 -0.68
N ALA A 38 -3.69 -11.93 0.36
CA ALA A 38 -2.32 -11.68 0.79
C ALA A 38 -1.31 -11.96 -0.33
N PHE A 39 -1.48 -13.05 -1.07
CA PHE A 39 -0.62 -13.39 -2.19
C PHE A 39 -0.66 -12.32 -3.29
N ARG A 40 -1.88 -11.88 -3.69
CA ARG A 40 -2.05 -10.85 -4.72
C ARG A 40 -1.44 -9.51 -4.28
N LEU A 41 -1.69 -9.10 -3.04
CA LEU A 41 -1.13 -7.86 -2.49
C LEU A 41 0.41 -7.90 -2.48
N ARG A 42 1.01 -9.00 -2.02
CA ARG A 42 2.47 -9.17 -2.04
C ARG A 42 3.04 -9.11 -3.45
N HIS A 43 2.36 -9.71 -4.42
CA HIS A 43 2.80 -9.69 -5.81
C HIS A 43 2.79 -8.26 -6.39
N LEU A 44 1.73 -7.50 -6.13
CA LEU A 44 1.60 -6.12 -6.59
C LEU A 44 2.62 -5.18 -5.94
N LEU A 45 2.77 -5.26 -4.61
CA LEU A 45 3.76 -4.48 -3.87
C LEU A 45 5.18 -4.80 -4.38
N GLY A 46 5.50 -6.09 -4.56
CA GLY A 46 6.78 -6.53 -5.10
C GLY A 46 7.06 -6.00 -6.50
N ALA A 47 6.06 -5.92 -7.38
CA ALA A 47 6.20 -5.31 -8.71
C ALA A 47 6.51 -3.81 -8.65
N GLY A 48 6.10 -3.12 -7.58
CA GLY A 48 6.46 -1.73 -7.29
C GLY A 48 7.81 -1.56 -6.58
N GLY A 49 8.49 -2.66 -6.21
CA GLY A 49 9.67 -2.61 -5.33
C GLY A 49 9.34 -2.21 -3.90
N LEU A 50 8.08 -2.39 -3.47
CA LEU A 50 7.62 -2.20 -2.09
C LEU A 50 7.60 -3.57 -1.42
N ILE A 51 8.40 -3.74 -0.36
CA ILE A 51 8.43 -4.99 0.40
C ILE A 51 7.62 -4.75 1.67
N PRO A 52 6.51 -5.48 1.89
CA PRO A 52 5.79 -5.36 3.14
C PRO A 52 6.67 -5.91 4.28
N ASP A 53 6.96 -5.06 5.27
CA ASP A 53 7.76 -5.41 6.46
C ASP A 53 7.10 -6.47 7.34
N HIS A 54 5.79 -6.67 7.17
CA HIS A 54 4.98 -7.55 8.02
C HIS A 54 4.12 -8.50 7.18
N ARG A 55 3.71 -9.62 7.79
CA ARG A 55 2.77 -10.56 7.17
C ARG A 55 1.42 -9.87 6.96
N LEU A 56 0.93 -9.86 5.71
CA LEU A 56 -0.38 -9.29 5.35
C LEU A 56 -1.55 -10.20 5.72
N GLU A 57 -1.39 -11.50 5.55
CA GLU A 57 -2.44 -12.48 5.83
C GLU A 57 -2.87 -12.44 7.31
N GLY A 58 -4.18 -12.41 7.54
CA GLY A 58 -4.82 -12.31 8.85
C GLY A 58 -4.97 -10.88 9.37
N ARG A 59 -4.33 -9.88 8.74
CA ARG A 59 -4.53 -8.47 9.09
C ARG A 59 -5.92 -8.00 8.69
N ARG A 60 -6.46 -7.02 9.42
CA ARG A 60 -7.72 -6.39 9.04
C ARG A 60 -7.50 -5.52 7.80
N ILE A 61 -8.46 -5.53 6.88
CA ILE A 61 -8.35 -4.84 5.59
C ILE A 61 -8.27 -3.32 5.77
N ASP A 62 -9.06 -2.75 6.69
CA ASP A 62 -9.00 -1.32 7.06
C ASP A 62 -7.59 -0.88 7.47
N ARG A 63 -6.89 -1.67 8.29
CA ARG A 63 -5.51 -1.37 8.71
C ARG A 63 -4.50 -1.47 7.58
N VAL A 64 -4.74 -2.31 6.59
CA VAL A 64 -3.86 -2.43 5.42
C VAL A 64 -4.11 -1.26 4.46
N LEU A 65 -5.35 -0.78 4.35
CA LEU A 65 -5.68 0.44 3.61
C LEU A 65 -4.99 1.67 4.23
N ASP A 66 -5.05 1.84 5.55
CA ASP A 66 -4.36 2.93 6.26
C ASP A 66 -2.85 2.95 5.95
N ASP A 67 -2.21 1.77 5.97
CA ASP A 67 -0.79 1.64 5.65
C ASP A 67 -0.49 2.03 4.19
N ILE A 68 -1.37 1.64 3.26
CA ILE A 68 -1.23 2.00 1.83
C ILE A 68 -1.36 3.50 1.64
N PHE A 69 -2.34 4.16 2.28
CA PHE A 69 -2.47 5.62 2.22
C PHE A 69 -1.27 6.35 2.81
N THR A 70 -0.72 5.82 3.91
CA THR A 70 0.51 6.35 4.51
C THR A 70 1.69 6.25 3.54
N LEU A 71 1.84 5.12 2.83
CA LEU A 71 2.85 4.96 1.77
C LEU A 71 2.57 5.87 0.57
N GLN A 72 1.28 6.03 0.22
CA GLN A 72 0.66 7.08 -0.62
C GLN A 72 1.32 8.45 -0.40
N ALA A 73 1.04 8.99 0.77
CA ALA A 73 1.47 10.31 1.23
C ALA A 73 2.99 10.46 1.22
N ARG A 74 3.72 9.46 1.73
CA ARG A 74 5.19 9.42 1.72
C ARG A 74 5.79 9.59 0.34
N LEU A 75 5.25 8.87 -0.64
CA LEU A 75 5.74 8.94 -2.03
C LEU A 75 5.39 10.26 -2.71
N LEU A 76 4.30 10.90 -2.31
CA LEU A 76 3.91 12.22 -2.81
C LEU A 76 4.63 13.37 -2.10
N GLY A 77 5.42 13.08 -1.06
CA GLY A 77 6.02 14.11 -0.21
C GLY A 77 4.99 14.87 0.63
N GLN A 78 3.83 14.26 0.89
CA GLN A 78 2.73 14.78 1.70
C GLN A 78 2.77 14.27 3.14
N ASP A 79 3.94 13.80 3.62
CA ASP A 79 4.17 13.71 5.06
C ASP A 79 4.30 15.13 5.63
N GLU A 80 3.19 15.86 5.70
CA GLU A 80 3.14 17.06 6.52
C GLU A 80 3.21 16.61 7.99
N GLU A 81 4.41 16.78 8.55
CA GLU A 81 4.73 17.10 9.95
C GLU A 81 5.44 16.02 10.79
N SER A 82 6.77 16.10 10.82
CA SER A 82 7.59 15.87 12.02
C SER A 82 8.84 16.75 11.97
N GLU A 83 8.63 18.07 11.92
CA GLU A 83 9.64 19.05 12.38
C GLU A 83 8.98 20.24 13.09
N VAL A 84 7.97 19.99 13.92
CA VAL A 84 7.50 20.96 14.94
C VAL A 84 7.16 20.24 16.24
N ALA A 85 8.17 19.95 17.05
CA ALA A 85 8.08 19.90 18.51
C ALA A 85 9.46 19.63 19.14
N GLY A 86 10.01 20.61 19.86
CA GLY A 86 11.04 20.41 20.89
C GLY A 86 12.32 21.20 20.71
#